data_AF-A0A8T0CKT7-F1
#
_entry.id   AF-A0A8T0CKT7-F1
#
_cell.length_a   1.000
_cell.length_b   1.000
_cell.length_c   1.000
_cell.angle_alpha   90.00
_cell.angle_beta   90.00
_cell.angle_gamma   90.00
#
_symmetry.space_group_name_H-M   'P 1'
#
loop_
_entity.id
_entity.type
_entity.pdbx_description
1 polymer ?
#
loop_
_entity_poly.entity_id
_entity_poly.type
_entity_poly.pdbx_seq_one_letter_code
_entity_poly.pdbx_strand_id
1 'polypeptide(L)'
;MLQEPNKEIVDCCSCGSSGYPISGDLNLLEKLIMKTDARYIILVEKHAIFQRLVDDHVFNQIPSILITAKGYPDIATRFLLHRMSQNFPNLPILALVDWNPAGLAILCTFKFGSIGMGLEAFRYACNVKWLGLRGSDLELIPEESFIPLKPKDIGIAKSLMSSKLLQEKYQEELAVMTETGRRAEIEALYFHGYDYMGRYIAKKIVQADYF
;
A
#
# COMPACT_ATOMS: atom_id res chain seq x y z
N MET A 1 12.14 15.09 3.04
CA MET A 1 12.47 15.83 4.29
C MET A 1 11.21 16.05 5.12
N LEU A 2 11.31 15.82 6.43
CA LEU A 2 10.28 16.08 7.43
C LEU A 2 10.83 17.04 8.48
N GLN A 3 10.01 17.97 8.96
CA GLN A 3 10.41 18.88 10.02
C GLN A 3 9.25 19.06 11.01
N GLU A 4 9.49 18.70 12.27
CA GLU A 4 8.60 19.04 13.37
C GLU A 4 8.83 20.49 13.83
N PRO A 5 7.83 21.17 14.40
CA PRO A 5 8.02 22.52 14.94
C PRO A 5 9.15 22.56 15.96
N ASN A 6 10.11 23.46 15.74
CA ASN A 6 11.28 23.67 16.60
C ASN A 6 12.23 22.47 16.72
N LYS A 7 12.20 21.52 15.78
CA LYS A 7 13.19 20.45 15.66
C LYS A 7 14.00 20.54 14.37
N GLU A 8 15.10 19.78 14.34
CA GLU A 8 15.93 19.62 13.16
C GLU A 8 15.16 18.97 12.01
N ILE A 9 15.59 19.29 10.80
CA ILE A 9 15.05 18.70 9.58
C ILE A 9 15.57 17.27 9.50
N VAL A 10 14.65 16.32 9.37
CA VAL A 10 14.96 14.91 9.14
C VAL A 10 14.92 14.63 7.65
N ASP A 11 16.03 14.15 7.11
CA ASP A 11 16.06 13.56 5.79
C ASP A 11 15.71 12.06 5.86
N CYS A 12 14.53 11.71 5.34
CA CYS A 12 14.04 10.34 5.31
C CYS A 12 14.89 9.39 4.46
N CYS A 13 15.68 9.90 3.51
CA CYS A 13 16.60 9.07 2.72
C CYS A 13 17.79 8.58 3.56
N SER A 14 18.09 9.28 4.65
CA SER A 14 19.22 9.03 5.54
C SER A 14 18.84 8.28 6.83
N CYS A 15 17.58 7.85 6.98
CA CYS A 15 17.07 7.18 8.19
C CYS A 15 17.49 5.69 8.32
N GLY A 16 18.29 5.16 7.40
CA GLY A 16 18.66 3.75 7.37
C GLY A 16 17.45 2.82 7.12
N SER A 17 17.63 1.52 7.36
CA SER A 17 16.63 0.48 7.07
C SER A 17 15.32 0.66 7.87
N SER A 18 15.40 1.13 9.12
CA SER A 18 14.24 1.30 10.00
C SER A 18 13.24 2.38 9.56
N GLY A 19 13.65 3.31 8.69
CA GLY A 19 12.82 4.45 8.27
C GLY A 19 12.49 5.44 9.40
N TYR A 20 11.63 6.41 9.10
CA TYR A 20 11.14 7.37 10.09
C TYR A 20 9.84 6.88 10.73
N PRO A 21 9.76 6.72 12.06
CA PRO A 21 8.54 6.25 12.73
C PRO A 21 7.43 7.31 12.64
N ILE A 22 6.23 6.86 12.30
CA ILE A 22 5.03 7.71 12.32
C ILE A 22 4.56 7.86 13.76
N SER A 23 4.52 9.09 14.26
CA SER A 23 4.00 9.38 15.61
C SER A 23 2.50 9.07 15.70
N GLY A 24 2.08 8.51 16.82
CA GLY A 24 0.65 8.35 17.14
C GLY A 24 -0.05 9.66 17.52
N ASP A 25 0.70 10.73 17.76
CA ASP A 25 0.14 12.06 18.07
C ASP A 25 -0.26 12.80 16.79
N LEU A 26 -1.57 12.86 16.54
CA LEU A 26 -2.13 13.54 15.37
C LEU A 26 -1.82 15.05 15.35
N ASN A 27 -1.69 15.71 16.51
CA ASN A 27 -1.36 17.14 16.56
C ASN A 27 0.07 17.40 16.08
N LEU A 28 0.98 16.47 16.34
CA LEU A 28 2.35 16.52 15.84
C LEU A 28 2.37 16.33 14.32
N LEU A 29 1.64 15.33 13.82
CA LEU A 29 1.52 15.09 12.37
C LEU A 29 0.87 16.27 11.64
N GLU A 30 -0.10 16.94 12.26
CA GLU A 30 -0.76 18.12 11.70
C GLU A 30 0.21 19.29 11.51
N LYS A 31 1.18 19.44 12.41
CA LYS A 31 2.17 20.52 12.36
C LYS A 31 3.43 20.18 11.56
N LEU A 32 3.52 18.95 11.05
CA LEU A 32 4.67 18.47 10.31
C LEU A 32 4.82 19.23 8.98
N ILE A 33 6.00 19.81 8.75
CA ILE A 33 6.35 20.43 7.47
C ILE A 33 7.02 19.36 6.62
N MET A 34 6.53 19.19 5.40
CA MET A 34 6.98 18.17 4.46
C MET A 34 7.55 18.82 3.22
N LYS A 35 8.70 18.35 2.75
CA LYS A 35 9.29 18.72 1.45
C LYS A 35 9.76 17.46 0.75
N THR A 36 9.42 17.34 -0.53
CA THR A 36 9.75 16.16 -1.34
C THR A 36 9.91 16.55 -2.81
N ASP A 37 10.81 15.84 -3.48
CA ASP A 37 11.00 15.76 -4.93
C ASP A 37 10.49 14.42 -5.52
N ALA A 38 9.87 13.59 -4.68
CA ALA A 38 9.31 12.32 -5.09
C ALA A 38 8.21 12.49 -6.14
N ARG A 39 8.09 11.47 -6.99
CA ARG A 39 7.07 11.36 -8.04
C ARG A 39 5.91 10.48 -7.63
N TYR A 40 6.10 9.61 -6.63
CA TYR A 40 5.09 8.64 -6.17
C TYR A 40 5.07 8.51 -4.65
N ILE A 41 3.93 8.09 -4.12
CA ILE A 41 3.83 7.54 -2.75
C ILE A 41 3.50 6.06 -2.90
N ILE A 42 4.33 5.18 -2.33
CA ILE A 42 4.14 3.73 -2.38
C ILE A 42 3.80 3.23 -0.97
N LEU A 43 2.55 2.81 -0.79
CA LEU A 43 2.07 2.11 0.40
C LEU A 43 2.45 0.64 0.28
N VAL A 44 3.12 0.10 1.30
CA VAL A 44 3.51 -1.30 1.37
C VAL A 44 2.82 -1.95 2.57
N GLU A 45 2.05 -3.00 2.32
CA GLU A 45 1.34 -3.72 3.39
C GLU A 45 2.32 -4.35 4.39
N LYS A 46 3.23 -5.18 3.88
CA LYS A 46 4.11 -6.02 4.69
C LYS A 46 5.38 -5.29 5.07
N HIS A 47 5.70 -5.31 6.35
CA HIS A 47 6.92 -4.68 6.87
C HIS A 47 8.20 -5.27 6.27
N ALA A 48 8.26 -6.59 6.05
CA ALA A 48 9.42 -7.24 5.45
C ALA A 48 9.68 -6.77 4.01
N ILE A 49 8.63 -6.60 3.20
CA ILE A 49 8.72 -6.05 1.85
C ILE A 49 9.19 -4.59 1.91
N PHE A 50 8.65 -3.81 2.84
CA PHE A 50 9.07 -2.42 3.04
C PHE A 50 10.56 -2.33 3.37
N GLN A 51 11.05 -3.11 4.34
CA GLN A 51 12.48 -3.15 4.70
C GLN A 51 13.34 -3.51 3.49
N ARG A 52 12.94 -4.54 2.73
CA ARG A 52 13.66 -4.94 1.53
C ARG A 52 13.77 -3.82 0.50
N LEU A 53 12.67 -3.10 0.23
CA LEU A 53 12.65 -1.98 -0.70
C LEU A 53 13.53 -0.80 -0.25
N VAL A 54 13.63 -0.59 1.07
CA VAL A 54 14.53 0.42 1.65
C VAL A 54 15.99 -0.01 1.50
N ASP A 55 16.31 -1.27 1.80
CA ASP A 55 17.67 -1.82 1.67
C ASP A 55 18.16 -1.84 0.22
N ASP A 56 17.26 -2.12 -0.73
CA ASP A 56 17.54 -2.05 -2.17
C ASP A 56 17.57 -0.61 -2.71
N HIS A 57 17.35 0.39 -1.84
CA HIS A 57 17.27 1.82 -2.19
C HIS A 57 16.36 2.10 -3.39
N VAL A 58 15.17 1.48 -3.42
CA VAL A 58 14.26 1.59 -4.58
C VAL A 58 13.89 3.04 -4.90
N PHE A 59 13.91 3.91 -3.88
CA PHE A 59 13.66 5.35 -4.00
C PHE A 59 14.69 6.09 -4.87
N ASN A 60 15.89 5.54 -5.06
CA ASN A 60 16.90 6.08 -5.98
C ASN A 60 16.56 5.77 -7.45
N GLN A 61 15.89 4.65 -7.71
CA GLN A 61 15.48 4.22 -9.05
C GLN A 61 14.10 4.78 -9.41
N ILE A 62 13.21 4.82 -8.43
CA ILE A 62 11.84 5.29 -8.51
C ILE A 62 11.69 6.38 -7.46
N PRO A 63 11.81 7.67 -7.79
CA PRO A 63 11.70 8.75 -6.82
C PRO A 63 10.36 8.68 -6.08
N SER A 64 10.37 8.15 -4.86
CA SER A 64 9.15 7.73 -4.18
C SER A 64 9.28 7.86 -2.66
N ILE A 65 8.14 8.11 -2.03
CA ILE A 65 7.99 8.01 -0.57
C ILE A 65 7.42 6.63 -0.27
N LEU A 66 8.17 5.80 0.44
CA LEU A 66 7.69 4.52 0.93
C LEU A 66 6.99 4.70 2.28
N ILE A 67 5.82 4.09 2.45
CA ILE A 67 5.06 4.11 3.70
C ILE A 67 4.56 2.70 4.00
N THR A 68 4.63 2.27 5.26
CA THR A 68 4.09 0.98 5.70
C THR A 68 3.23 1.16 6.94
N ALA A 69 2.05 0.53 6.96
CA ALA A 69 1.24 0.37 8.17
C ALA A 69 1.58 -0.91 8.95
N LYS A 70 2.49 -1.75 8.42
CA LYS A 70 2.85 -3.06 8.98
C LYS A 70 1.64 -3.99 9.09
N GLY A 71 0.78 -3.98 8.08
CA GLY A 71 -0.51 -4.67 8.03
C GLY A 71 -1.68 -3.70 7.90
N TYR A 72 -2.70 -3.89 8.74
CA TYR A 72 -3.95 -3.11 8.65
C TYR A 72 -3.72 -1.64 9.04
N PRO A 73 -4.26 -0.67 8.29
CA PRO A 73 -3.90 0.74 8.44
C PRO A 73 -4.44 1.36 9.74
N ASP A 74 -3.53 1.89 10.55
CA ASP A 74 -3.87 2.68 11.73
C ASP A 74 -4.29 4.12 11.37
N ILE A 75 -4.86 4.83 12.35
CA ILE A 75 -5.38 6.19 12.16
C ILE A 75 -4.26 7.19 11.84
N ALA A 76 -3.10 7.07 12.48
CA ALA A 76 -1.99 8.01 12.31
C ALA A 76 -1.37 7.89 10.91
N THR A 77 -1.18 6.66 10.41
CA THR A 77 -0.71 6.38 9.06
C THR A 77 -1.71 6.90 8.01
N ARG A 78 -3.02 6.70 8.22
CA ARG A 78 -4.06 7.24 7.33
C ARG A 78 -4.09 8.77 7.35
N PHE A 79 -3.98 9.38 8.53
CA PHE A 79 -3.94 10.82 8.69
C PHE A 79 -2.73 11.43 7.97
N LEU A 80 -1.55 10.84 8.15
CA LEU A 80 -0.33 11.30 7.50
C LEU A 80 -0.44 11.20 5.97
N LEU A 81 -0.93 10.06 5.46
CA LEU A 81 -1.14 9.88 4.03
C LEU A 81 -2.13 10.91 3.47
N HIS A 82 -3.22 11.17 4.19
CA HIS A 82 -4.19 12.19 3.81
C HIS A 82 -3.54 13.57 3.74
N ARG A 83 -2.77 13.98 4.76
CA ARG A 83 -2.00 15.23 4.70
C ARG A 83 -1.01 15.29 3.55
N MET A 84 -0.30 14.20 3.27
CA MET A 84 0.60 14.12 2.11
C MET A 84 -0.17 14.31 0.80
N SER A 85 -1.35 13.70 0.65
CA SER A 85 -2.20 13.86 -0.53
C SER A 85 -2.66 15.30 -0.74
N GLN A 86 -2.92 16.05 0.35
CA GLN A 86 -3.33 17.46 0.27
C GLN A 86 -2.14 18.39 -0.02
N ASN A 87 -0.98 18.13 0.58
CA ASN A 87 0.24 18.92 0.34
C ASN A 87 0.85 18.66 -1.04
N PHE A 88 0.70 17.44 -1.56
CA PHE A 88 1.30 16.97 -2.80
C PHE A 88 0.25 16.34 -3.73
N PRO A 89 -0.74 17.12 -4.21
CA PRO A 89 -1.88 16.59 -4.95
C PRO A 89 -1.52 15.92 -6.29
N ASN A 90 -0.32 16.19 -6.80
CA ASN A 90 0.17 15.62 -8.06
C ASN A 90 0.91 14.29 -7.90
N LEU A 91 1.17 13.82 -6.68
CA LEU A 91 1.85 12.55 -6.42
C LEU A 91 0.82 11.41 -6.42
N PRO A 92 0.88 10.45 -7.36
CA PRO A 92 0.03 9.27 -7.32
C PRO A 92 0.34 8.42 -6.07
N ILE A 93 -0.71 7.93 -5.43
CA ILE A 93 -0.60 7.00 -4.30
C ILE A 93 -0.86 5.59 -4.81
N LEU A 94 0.15 4.75 -4.71
CA LEU A 94 0.18 3.39 -5.22
C LEU A 94 0.29 2.42 -4.03
N ALA A 95 -0.50 1.37 -4.00
CA ALA A 95 -0.48 0.38 -2.93
C ALA A 95 -0.01 -0.98 -3.43
N LEU A 96 0.89 -1.56 -2.65
CA LEU A 96 1.49 -2.87 -2.82
C LEU A 96 0.97 -3.77 -1.69
N VAL A 97 0.01 -4.63 -2.04
CA VAL A 97 -0.72 -5.53 -1.13
C VAL A 97 -0.71 -6.95 -1.70
N ASP A 98 -0.95 -7.94 -0.85
CA ASP A 98 -1.08 -9.33 -1.32
C ASP A 98 -2.30 -9.53 -2.22
N TRP A 99 -2.24 -10.53 -3.11
CA TRP A 99 -3.41 -10.96 -3.90
C TRP A 99 -4.30 -11.88 -3.05
N ASN A 100 -5.04 -11.25 -2.13
CA ASN A 100 -6.00 -11.92 -1.25
C ASN A 100 -7.08 -10.94 -0.75
N PRO A 101 -8.20 -11.44 -0.18
CA PRO A 101 -9.26 -10.56 0.32
C PRO A 101 -8.84 -9.59 1.43
N ALA A 102 -7.86 -9.95 2.27
CA ALA A 102 -7.37 -9.07 3.33
C ALA A 102 -6.52 -7.91 2.79
N GLY A 103 -5.65 -8.17 1.82
CA GLY A 103 -4.86 -7.15 1.12
C GLY A 103 -5.77 -6.16 0.40
N LEU A 104 -6.82 -6.65 -0.27
CA LEU A 104 -7.83 -5.77 -0.87
C LEU A 104 -8.61 -4.97 0.17
N ALA A 105 -8.93 -5.54 1.34
CA ALA A 105 -9.58 -4.80 2.43
C ALA A 105 -8.68 -3.66 2.97
N ILE A 106 -7.36 -3.87 3.03
CA ILE A 106 -6.37 -2.85 3.39
C ILE A 106 -6.37 -1.72 2.35
N LEU A 107 -6.28 -2.06 1.07
CA LEU A 107 -6.39 -1.10 -0.03
C LEU A 107 -7.68 -0.27 0.09
N CYS A 108 -8.82 -0.94 0.27
CA CYS A 108 -10.13 -0.30 0.39
C CYS A 108 -10.20 0.63 1.60
N THR A 109 -9.50 0.33 2.69
CA THR A 109 -9.50 1.17 3.90
C THR A 109 -8.72 2.46 3.70
N PHE A 110 -7.62 2.43 2.94
CA PHE A 110 -6.95 3.66 2.50
C PHE A 110 -7.78 4.43 1.48
N LYS A 111 -8.45 3.73 0.56
CA LYS A 111 -9.15 4.34 -0.58
C LYS A 111 -10.51 4.95 -0.22
N PHE A 112 -11.32 4.17 0.49
CA PHE A 112 -12.71 4.50 0.82
C PHE A 112 -12.89 4.75 2.32
N GLY A 113 -11.87 4.51 3.13
CA GLY A 113 -11.98 4.64 4.58
C GLY A 113 -12.60 3.42 5.25
N SER A 114 -12.80 3.50 6.57
CA SER A 114 -13.28 2.37 7.38
C SER A 114 -14.80 2.44 7.56
N ILE A 115 -15.52 1.50 6.94
CA ILE A 115 -16.99 1.42 7.00
C ILE A 115 -17.49 1.31 8.46
N GLY A 116 -16.69 0.70 9.36
CA GLY A 116 -17.04 0.56 10.77
C GLY A 116 -17.03 1.85 11.60
N MET A 117 -16.57 2.98 11.05
CA MET A 117 -16.42 4.26 11.77
C MET A 117 -17.56 5.28 11.52
N GLY A 118 -18.67 4.88 10.89
CA GLY A 118 -19.83 5.76 10.70
C GLY A 118 -19.51 7.03 9.89
N LEU A 119 -19.94 8.20 10.36
CA LEU A 119 -19.72 9.50 9.69
C LEU A 119 -18.25 9.85 9.44
N GLU A 120 -17.31 9.29 10.20
CA GLU A 120 -15.87 9.52 10.04
C GLU A 120 -15.19 8.51 9.11
N ALA A 121 -15.94 7.54 8.57
CA ALA A 121 -15.42 6.48 7.72
C ALA A 121 -14.43 7.01 6.67
N PHE A 122 -14.83 8.09 5.99
CA PHE A 122 -14.14 8.68 4.84
C PHE A 122 -13.12 9.76 5.18
N ARG A 123 -12.97 10.18 6.44
CA ARG A 123 -12.24 11.40 6.79
C ARG A 123 -10.80 11.44 6.24
N TYR A 124 -10.15 10.29 6.16
CA TYR A 124 -8.78 10.14 5.65
C TYR A 124 -8.69 9.28 4.39
N ALA A 125 -9.78 9.18 3.63
CA ALA A 125 -9.79 8.51 2.34
C ALA A 125 -8.84 9.24 1.37
N CYS A 126 -8.08 8.47 0.59
CA CYS A 126 -7.14 8.97 -0.40
C CYS A 126 -7.37 8.26 -1.73
N ASN A 127 -7.05 8.88 -2.87
CA ASN A 127 -7.16 8.23 -4.17
C ASN A 127 -6.01 7.23 -4.40
N VAL A 128 -6.05 6.12 -3.66
CA VAL A 128 -5.06 5.04 -3.73
C VAL A 128 -5.38 4.12 -4.90
N LYS A 129 -4.34 3.77 -5.67
CA LYS A 129 -4.42 2.82 -6.79
C LYS A 129 -3.69 1.54 -6.43
N TRP A 130 -4.22 0.40 -6.85
CA TRP A 130 -3.61 -0.90 -6.65
C TRP A 130 -2.49 -1.10 -7.67
N LEU A 131 -1.25 -1.16 -7.19
CA LEU A 131 -0.08 -1.44 -8.02
C LEU A 131 0.04 -2.93 -8.31
N GLY A 132 -0.04 -3.73 -7.25
CA GLY A 132 0.02 -5.19 -7.28
C GLY A 132 0.07 -5.76 -5.86
N LEU A 133 0.11 -7.06 -5.67
CA LEU A 133 -0.04 -8.11 -6.69
C LEU A 133 -1.50 -8.20 -7.16
N ARG A 134 -1.75 -8.25 -8.48
CA ARG A 134 -3.10 -8.37 -9.08
C ARG A 134 -3.27 -9.68 -9.85
N GLY A 135 -4.49 -10.01 -10.27
CA GLY A 135 -4.79 -11.20 -11.07
C GLY A 135 -3.94 -11.31 -12.34
N SER A 136 -3.67 -10.17 -12.99
CA SER A 136 -2.79 -10.07 -14.17
C SER A 136 -1.32 -10.38 -13.90
N ASP A 137 -0.89 -10.36 -12.63
CA ASP A 137 0.49 -10.60 -12.23
C ASP A 137 0.73 -12.07 -11.82
N LEU A 138 -0.32 -12.88 -11.77
CA LEU A 138 -0.25 -14.26 -11.29
C LEU A 138 0.55 -15.19 -12.20
N GLU A 139 0.67 -14.87 -13.48
CA GLU A 139 1.56 -15.59 -14.41
C GLU A 139 3.04 -15.38 -14.10
N LEU A 140 3.38 -14.36 -13.29
CA LEU A 140 4.76 -14.07 -12.89
C LEU A 140 5.20 -14.91 -11.69
N ILE A 141 4.33 -15.69 -11.06
CA ILE A 141 4.66 -16.48 -9.87
C ILE A 141 4.47 -17.97 -10.13
N PRO A 142 5.26 -18.84 -9.47
CA PRO A 142 5.16 -20.28 -9.70
C PRO A 142 3.87 -20.84 -9.07
N GLU A 143 3.31 -21.92 -9.64
CA GLU A 143 2.01 -22.46 -9.20
C GLU A 143 2.03 -22.91 -7.73
N GLU A 144 3.18 -23.32 -7.21
CA GLU A 144 3.39 -23.73 -5.83
C GLU A 144 3.25 -22.57 -4.83
N SER A 145 3.26 -21.32 -5.31
CA SER A 145 3.05 -20.13 -4.46
C SER A 145 1.58 -19.87 -4.16
N PHE A 146 0.64 -20.52 -4.85
CA PHE A 146 -0.78 -20.37 -4.57
C PHE A 146 -1.17 -21.10 -3.28
N ILE A 147 -1.83 -20.38 -2.40
CA ILE A 147 -2.29 -20.91 -1.11
C ILE A 147 -3.83 -20.99 -1.15
N PRO A 148 -4.44 -22.05 -0.61
CA PRO A 148 -5.90 -22.10 -0.48
C PRO A 148 -6.44 -20.93 0.37
N LEU A 149 -7.60 -20.41 0.01
CA LEU A 149 -8.32 -19.44 0.83
C LEU A 149 -8.71 -20.03 2.17
N LYS A 150 -8.55 -19.23 3.23
CA LYS A 150 -9.00 -19.58 4.58
C LYS A 150 -10.47 -19.18 4.75
N PRO A 151 -11.21 -19.79 5.70
CA PRO A 151 -12.59 -19.38 6.01
C PRO A 151 -12.73 -17.89 6.34
N LYS A 152 -11.72 -17.30 7.00
CA LYS A 152 -11.66 -15.86 7.27
C LYS A 152 -11.60 -15.03 5.99
N ASP A 153 -10.84 -15.47 4.99
CA ASP A 153 -10.70 -14.76 3.71
C ASP A 153 -12.04 -14.73 2.97
N ILE A 154 -12.78 -15.84 2.98
CA ILE A 154 -14.13 -15.92 2.42
C ILE A 154 -15.09 -14.94 3.13
N GLY A 155 -15.00 -14.83 4.46
CA GLY A 155 -15.78 -13.86 5.23
C GLY A 155 -15.49 -12.42 4.83
N ILE A 156 -14.21 -12.07 4.65
CA ILE A 156 -13.78 -10.74 4.19
C ILE A 156 -14.27 -10.48 2.76
N ALA A 157 -14.09 -11.43 1.85
CA ALA A 157 -14.56 -11.32 0.46
C ALA A 157 -16.06 -11.03 0.40
N LYS A 158 -16.88 -11.79 1.14
CA LYS A 158 -18.34 -11.54 1.24
C LYS A 158 -18.66 -10.14 1.77
N SER A 159 -17.93 -9.67 2.78
CA SER A 159 -18.12 -8.33 3.33
C SER A 159 -17.72 -7.22 2.36
N LEU A 160 -16.69 -7.44 1.54
CA LEU A 160 -16.27 -6.48 0.52
C LEU A 160 -17.28 -6.44 -0.64
N MET A 161 -17.72 -7.61 -1.12
CA MET A 161 -18.69 -7.73 -2.21
C MET A 161 -20.06 -7.14 -1.89
N SER A 162 -20.44 -7.06 -0.60
CA SER A 162 -21.69 -6.39 -0.19
C SER A 162 -21.59 -4.86 -0.14
N SER A 163 -20.38 -4.30 -0.24
CA SER A 163 -20.16 -2.85 -0.18
C SER A 163 -20.49 -2.17 -1.51
N LYS A 164 -21.40 -1.20 -1.48
CA LYS A 164 -21.75 -0.38 -2.66
C LYS A 164 -20.61 0.53 -3.14
N LEU A 165 -19.58 0.71 -2.34
CA LEU A 165 -18.42 1.55 -2.68
C LEU A 165 -17.35 0.78 -3.47
N LEU A 166 -17.44 -0.55 -3.47
CA LEU A 166 -16.46 -1.40 -4.15
C LEU A 166 -16.63 -1.27 -5.66
N GLN A 167 -15.60 -0.79 -6.34
CA GLN A 167 -15.59 -0.62 -7.79
C GLN A 167 -15.54 -1.97 -8.52
N GLU A 168 -16.12 -2.04 -9.71
CA GLU A 168 -16.27 -3.25 -10.54
C GLU A 168 -14.96 -4.05 -10.68
N LYS A 169 -13.87 -3.39 -11.09
CA LYS A 169 -12.52 -3.98 -11.16
C LYS A 169 -12.02 -4.68 -9.88
N TYR A 170 -12.43 -4.20 -8.69
CA TYR A 170 -12.08 -4.87 -7.42
C TYR A 170 -13.03 -6.03 -7.12
N GLN A 171 -14.28 -5.97 -7.58
CA GLN A 171 -15.22 -7.09 -7.52
C GLN A 171 -14.75 -8.24 -8.42
N GLU A 172 -14.26 -7.94 -9.62
CA GLU A 172 -13.68 -8.92 -10.56
C GLU A 172 -12.49 -9.66 -9.93
N GLU A 173 -11.53 -8.92 -9.34
CA GLU A 173 -10.39 -9.51 -8.64
C GLU A 173 -10.84 -10.43 -7.48
N LEU A 174 -11.83 -10.00 -6.68
CA LEU A 174 -12.39 -10.86 -5.62
C LEU A 174 -13.11 -12.08 -6.16
N ALA A 175 -13.86 -11.94 -7.25
CA ALA A 175 -14.57 -13.05 -7.88
C ALA A 175 -13.57 -14.13 -8.27
N VAL A 176 -12.48 -13.77 -8.96
CA VAL A 176 -11.40 -14.70 -9.33
C VAL A 176 -10.78 -15.37 -8.11
N MET A 177 -10.48 -14.63 -7.04
CA MET A 177 -9.97 -15.23 -5.79
C MET A 177 -10.95 -16.28 -5.23
N THR A 178 -12.24 -15.95 -5.18
CA THR A 178 -13.26 -16.84 -4.60
C THR A 178 -13.60 -18.04 -5.48
N GLU A 179 -13.63 -17.88 -6.80
CA GLU A 179 -13.91 -18.94 -7.76
C GLU A 179 -12.77 -19.96 -7.83
N THR A 180 -11.52 -19.47 -7.86
CA THR A 180 -10.34 -20.35 -7.85
C THR A 180 -10.06 -20.95 -6.49
N GLY A 181 -10.55 -20.32 -5.41
CA GLY A 181 -10.24 -20.71 -4.04
C GLY A 181 -8.78 -20.49 -3.66
N ARG A 182 -8.05 -19.65 -4.40
CA ARG A 182 -6.60 -19.41 -4.24
C ARG A 182 -6.32 -17.97 -3.80
N ARG A 183 -5.19 -17.79 -3.13
CA ARG A 183 -4.55 -16.51 -2.82
C ARG A 183 -3.04 -16.58 -3.08
N ALA A 184 -2.40 -15.44 -3.25
CA ALA A 184 -0.95 -15.35 -3.40
C ALA A 184 -0.38 -14.21 -2.54
N GLU A 185 0.81 -14.45 -2.01
CA GLU A 185 1.57 -13.46 -1.24
C GLU A 185 2.58 -12.80 -2.15
N ILE A 186 2.84 -11.51 -1.94
CA ILE A 186 3.70 -10.75 -2.85
C ILE A 186 5.16 -11.25 -2.84
N GLU A 187 5.60 -11.88 -1.74
CA GLU A 187 6.88 -12.57 -1.61
C GLU A 187 7.10 -13.63 -2.70
N ALA A 188 6.04 -14.17 -3.31
CA ALA A 188 6.14 -15.13 -4.41
C ALA A 188 6.95 -14.58 -5.61
N LEU A 189 6.99 -13.25 -5.78
CA LEU A 189 7.80 -12.60 -6.81
C LEU A 189 9.30 -12.81 -6.59
N TYR A 190 9.75 -13.13 -5.38
CA TYR A 190 11.17 -13.43 -5.09
C TYR A 190 11.65 -14.73 -5.73
N PHE A 191 10.76 -15.53 -6.33
CA PHE A 191 11.16 -16.62 -7.22
C PHE A 191 12.13 -16.17 -8.32
N HIS A 192 12.02 -14.92 -8.78
CA HIS A 192 12.91 -14.32 -9.79
C HIS A 192 14.18 -13.67 -9.23
N GLY A 193 14.43 -13.79 -7.92
CA GLY A 193 15.51 -13.13 -7.19
C GLY A 193 15.01 -11.97 -6.31
N TYR A 194 15.79 -11.64 -5.27
CA TYR A 194 15.40 -10.64 -4.27
C TYR A 194 15.32 -9.20 -4.84
N ASP A 195 16.08 -8.89 -5.89
CA ASP A 195 16.06 -7.59 -6.57
C ASP A 195 14.84 -7.41 -7.50
N TYR A 196 14.11 -8.50 -7.78
CA TYR A 196 13.01 -8.48 -8.74
C TYR A 196 11.85 -7.59 -8.30
N MET A 197 11.63 -7.43 -6.98
CA MET A 197 10.55 -6.58 -6.45
C MET A 197 10.69 -5.12 -6.93
N GLY A 198 11.89 -4.55 -6.89
CA GLY A 198 12.14 -3.20 -7.39
C GLY A 198 11.88 -3.08 -8.90
N ARG A 199 12.34 -4.08 -9.67
CA ARG A 199 12.09 -4.16 -11.13
C ARG A 199 10.61 -4.29 -11.46
N TYR A 200 9.87 -5.08 -10.68
CA TYR A 200 8.44 -5.24 -10.80
C TYR A 200 7.70 -3.91 -10.60
N ILE A 201 7.98 -3.19 -9.51
CA ILE A 201 7.39 -1.87 -9.23
C ILE A 201 7.72 -0.89 -10.36
N ALA A 202 8.99 -0.82 -10.79
CA ALA A 202 9.43 0.07 -11.87
C ALA A 202 8.68 -0.22 -13.17
N LYS A 203 8.56 -1.50 -13.56
CA LYS A 203 7.84 -1.93 -14.77
C LYS A 203 6.37 -1.49 -14.73
N LYS A 204 5.67 -1.77 -13.62
CA LYS A 204 4.25 -1.41 -13.45
C LYS A 204 4.05 0.11 -13.51
N ILE A 205 4.95 0.89 -12.91
CA ILE A 205 4.91 2.35 -12.95
C ILE A 205 5.12 2.89 -14.37
N VAL A 206 6.15 2.41 -15.08
CA VAL A 206 6.46 2.85 -16.46
C VAL A 206 5.31 2.52 -17.42
N GLN A 207 4.67 1.37 -17.23
CA GLN A 207 3.52 0.95 -18.04
C GLN A 207 2.20 1.63 -17.62
N ALA A 208 2.20 2.44 -16.56
CA ALA A 208 1.01 2.96 -15.91
C ALA A 208 -0.02 1.86 -15.57
N ASP A 209 0.47 0.65 -15.28
CA ASP A 209 -0.32 -0.52 -14.99
C ASP A 209 -0.66 -0.58 -13.50
N TYR A 210 -1.68 0.19 -13.11
CA TYR A 210 -2.24 0.27 -11.77
C TYR A 210 -3.62 0.94 -11.80
N PHE A 211 -4.52 0.63 -10.86
CA PHE A 211 -5.88 1.20 -10.87
C PHE A 211 -6.57 1.39 -9.51
#